data_AF-U3ANX3-F1
#
_entry.id   AF-U3ANX3-F1
#
_cell.length_a   1.000
_cell.length_b   1.000
_cell.length_c   1.000
_cell.angle_alpha   90.00
_cell.angle_beta   90.00
_cell.angle_gamma   90.00
#
_symmetry.space_group_name_H-M   'P 1'
#
loop_
_entity.id
_entity.type
_entity.pdbx_description
1 polymer ?
#
loop_
_entity_poly.entity_id
_entity_poly.type
_entity_poly.pdbx_seq_one_letter_code
_entity_poly.pdbx_strand_id
1 'polypeptide(L)' 'MMMILATTGASGWYSTPFGRFEFVHVEHSSKQIEQQTLDAGRPIRIAKKEWAYRDLKGVKRNLHLIDYVALFTDD' A
#
# COMPACT_ATOMS: atom_id res chain seq x y z
N MET A 1 -11.27 -6.84 -11.92
CA MET A 1 -10.37 -6.74 -10.74
C MET A 1 -9.84 -5.31 -10.64
N MET A 2 -9.77 -4.73 -9.45
CA MET A 2 -9.11 -3.45 -9.18
C MET A 2 -8.02 -3.66 -8.13
N MET A 3 -6.82 -3.13 -8.37
CA MET A 3 -5.72 -3.19 -7.41
C MET A 3 -5.19 -1.79 -7.15
N ILE A 4 -5.04 -1.42 -5.89
CA ILE A 4 -4.46 -0.13 -5.48
C ILE A 4 -3.04 -0.40 -5.00
N LEU A 5 -2.08 0.35 -5.52
CA LEU A 5 -0.65 0.22 -5.24
C LEU A 5 -0.10 1.55 -4.75
N ALA A 6 0.60 1.53 -3.63
CA ALA A 6 1.42 2.63 -3.17
C ALA A 6 2.68 2.73 -4.05
N THR A 7 3.06 3.93 -4.46
CA THR A 7 4.26 4.19 -5.26
C THR A 7 4.94 5.49 -4.82
N THR A 8 6.26 5.60 -5.00
CA THR A 8 6.99 6.87 -4.89
C THR A 8 6.95 7.67 -6.20
N GLY A 9 6.48 7.08 -7.30
CA GLY A 9 6.26 7.76 -8.57
C GLY A 9 4.93 8.51 -8.64
N ALA A 10 4.58 9.03 -9.82
CA ALA A 10 3.34 9.75 -10.02
C ALA A 10 2.09 8.87 -9.79
N SER A 11 1.05 9.46 -9.19
CA SER A 11 -0.28 8.83 -9.10
C SER A 11 -0.93 8.68 -10.47
N GLY A 12 -1.74 7.65 -10.65
CA GLY A 12 -2.48 7.47 -11.91
C GLY A 12 -3.22 6.15 -12.01
N TRP A 13 -3.98 6.01 -13.10
CA TRP A 13 -4.70 4.78 -13.41
C TRP A 13 -4.04 4.07 -14.58
N TYR A 14 -3.94 2.75 -14.48
CA TYR A 14 -3.42 1.92 -15.57
C TYR A 14 -4.38 0.77 -15.86
N SER A 15 -4.92 0.72 -17.07
CA SER A 15 -5.89 -0.31 -17.47
C SER A 15 -5.19 -1.44 -18.21
N THR A 16 -5.54 -2.67 -17.85
CA THR A 16 -5.07 -3.91 -18.49
C THR A 16 -6.29 -4.76 -18.90
N PRO A 17 -6.12 -5.74 -19.79
CA PRO A 17 -7.19 -6.70 -20.11
C PRO A 17 -7.75 -7.46 -18.89
N PHE A 18 -6.97 -7.56 -17.80
CA PHE A 18 -7.34 -8.33 -16.60
C PHE A 18 -7.93 -7.46 -15.48
N GLY A 19 -7.93 -6.14 -15.64
CA GLY A 19 -8.36 -5.22 -14.60
C GLY A 19 -7.61 -3.90 -14.63
N ARG A 20 -7.82 -3.10 -13.60
CA ARG A 20 -7.23 -1.77 -13.48
C ARG A 20 -6.36 -1.67 -12.24
N PHE A 21 -5.26 -0.96 -12.37
CA PHE A 21 -4.41 -0.55 -11.27
C PHE A 21 -4.64 0.93 -10.98
N GLU A 22 -4.69 1.27 -9.71
CA GLU A 22 -4.55 2.63 -9.21
C GLU A 22 -3.20 2.77 -8.52
N PHE A 23 -2.34 3.63 -9.03
CA PHE A 23 -1.13 4.03 -8.36
C PHE A 23 -1.43 5.26 -7.50
N VAL A 24 -1.14 5.15 -6.21
CA VAL A 24 -1.29 6.23 -5.23
C VAL A 24 0.09 6.63 -4.76
N HIS A 25 0.47 7.87 -5.06
CA HIS A 25 1.73 8.43 -4.61
C HIS A 25 1.77 8.55 -3.08
N VAL A 26 2.87 8.05 -2.50
CA VAL A 26 3.24 8.20 -1.10
C VAL A 26 4.74 8.51 -1.04
N GLU A 27 5.09 9.52 -0.25
CA GLU A 27 6.48 9.99 -0.14
C GLU A 27 7.26 9.06 0.81
N HIS A 28 8.17 8.26 0.25
CA HIS A 28 9.04 7.36 1.01
C HIS A 28 10.44 7.29 0.39
N SER A 29 11.47 7.21 1.23
CA SER A 29 12.82 6.86 0.81
C SER A 29 12.98 5.36 0.53
N SER A 30 13.96 4.97 -0.28
CA SER A 30 14.26 3.56 -0.57
C SER A 30 14.50 2.74 0.71
N LYS A 31 15.17 3.33 1.70
CA LYS A 31 15.42 2.71 3.01
C LYS A 31 14.13 2.46 3.79
N GLN A 32 13.19 3.41 3.77
CA GLN A 32 11.88 3.21 4.40
C GLN A 32 11.10 2.08 3.74
N ILE A 33 11.09 2.01 2.40
CA ILE A 33 10.43 0.92 1.68
C ILE A 33 11.02 -0.43 2.08
N GLU A 34 12.35 -0.55 2.13
CA GLU A 34 13.01 -1.80 2.54
C GLU A 34 12.67 -2.21 3.98
N GLN A 35 12.69 -1.26 4.92
CA GLN A 35 12.49 -1.54 6.35
C GLN A 35 11.02 -1.76 6.74
N GLN A 36 10.10 -1.13 6.01
CA GLN A 36 8.67 -1.10 6.34
C GLN A 36 7.82 -2.02 5.45
N THR A 37 8.47 -2.81 4.58
CA THR A 37 7.82 -3.83 3.79
C THR A 37 8.38 -5.22 4.07
N LEU A 38 7.58 -6.23 3.75
CA LEU A 38 7.90 -7.64 3.83
C LEU A 38 8.08 -8.17 2.40
N ASP A 39 9.11 -8.98 2.21
CA ASP A 39 9.22 -9.79 1.00
C ASP A 39 8.20 -10.93 1.08
N ALA A 40 7.30 -10.98 0.11
CA ALA A 40 6.24 -11.98 0.03
C ALA A 40 6.49 -13.01 -1.08
N GLY A 41 7.74 -13.13 -1.56
CA GLY A 41 8.11 -14.06 -2.65
C GLY A 41 7.53 -13.67 -4.00
N ARG A 42 7.17 -12.39 -4.17
CA ARG A 42 6.57 -11.83 -5.39
C ARG A 42 7.16 -10.48 -5.72
N PRO A 43 7.03 -9.98 -6.97
CA PRO A 43 7.64 -8.71 -7.38
C PRO A 43 7.17 -7.49 -6.57
N ILE A 44 6.00 -7.54 -5.93
CA ILE A 44 5.42 -6.44 -5.16
C ILE A 44 5.50 -6.78 -3.66
N ARG A 45 6.29 -5.99 -2.93
CA ARG A 45 6.44 -6.11 -1.47
C ARG A 45 5.14 -5.73 -0.75
N ILE A 46 4.94 -6.26 0.45
CA ILE A 46 3.78 -5.95 1.29
C ILE A 46 4.19 -4.98 2.39
N ALA A 47 3.52 -3.84 2.53
CA ALA A 47 3.76 -2.95 3.66
C ALA A 47 3.33 -3.60 4.99
N LYS A 48 4.11 -3.39 6.05
CA LYS A 48 3.70 -3.74 7.42
C LYS A 48 2.40 -3.03 7.77
N LYS A 49 1.56 -3.66 8.60
CA LYS A 49 0.19 -3.19 8.89
C LYS A 49 0.15 -1.74 9.38
N GLU A 50 1.08 -1.34 10.23
CA GLU A 50 1.18 0.01 10.79
C GLU A 50 1.63 1.03 9.74
N TRP A 51 2.49 0.61 8.81
CA TRP A 51 2.99 1.48 7.76
C TRP A 51 1.92 1.72 6.69
N ALA A 52 1.24 0.65 6.27
CA ALA A 52 0.07 0.74 5.40
C ALA A 52 -0.99 1.67 6.00
N TYR A 53 -1.27 1.56 7.31
CA TYR A 53 -2.21 2.44 7.98
C TYR A 53 -1.80 3.91 7.95
N ARG A 54 -0.52 4.22 8.19
CA ARG A 54 0.00 5.61 8.13
C ARG A 54 -0.14 6.19 6.73
N ASP A 55 0.18 5.41 5.70
CA ASP A 55 0.05 5.84 4.32
C ASP A 55 -1.41 6.14 3.98
N LEU A 56 -2.32 5.20 4.28
CA LEU A 56 -3.76 5.38 4.06
C LEU A 56 -4.32 6.61 4.80
N LYS A 57 -3.84 6.87 6.02
CA LYS A 57 -4.17 8.09 6.78
C LYS A 57 -3.62 9.35 6.11
N GLY A 58 -2.37 9.32 5.67
CA GLY A 58 -1.69 10.44 5.00
C GLY A 58 -2.43 10.86 3.74
N VAL A 59 -2.84 9.88 2.92
CA VAL A 59 -3.62 10.16 1.69
C VAL A 59 -5.12 10.32 1.95
N LYS A 60 -5.61 10.03 3.16
CA LYS A 60 -7.03 10.05 3.56
C LYS A 60 -7.92 9.18 2.69
N ARG A 61 -7.45 7.98 2.32
CA ARG A 61 -8.20 7.05 1.44
C ARG A 61 -8.34 5.69 2.07
N ASN A 62 -9.40 4.97 1.68
CA ASN A 62 -9.64 3.57 2.01
C ASN A 62 -9.61 3.22 3.52
N LEU A 63 -9.74 4.23 4.39
CA LEU A 63 -9.72 4.03 5.86
C LEU A 63 -10.89 3.18 6.37
N HIS A 64 -11.97 3.10 5.59
CA HIS A 64 -13.13 2.24 5.87
C HIS A 64 -12.85 0.75 5.65
N LEU A 65 -11.77 0.40 4.95
CA LEU A 65 -11.35 -0.99 4.74
C LEU A 65 -10.44 -1.51 5.87
N ILE A 66 -10.08 -0.66 6.82
CA ILE A 66 -9.18 -1.04 7.91
C ILE A 66 -9.94 -1.89 8.92
N ASP A 67 -9.43 -3.09 9.14
CA ASP A 67 -9.74 -3.85 10.35
C ASP A 67 -8.87 -3.32 11.50
N TYR A 68 -9.49 -2.56 12.39
CA TYR A 68 -8.79 -1.97 13.54
C TYR A 68 -8.41 -3.01 14.59
N VAL A 69 -9.12 -4.15 14.67
CA VAL A 69 -8.78 -5.21 15.62
C VAL A 69 -7.47 -5.86 15.18
N ALA A 70 -7.37 -6.22 13.91
CA ALA A 70 -6.14 -6.77 13.33
C ALA A 70 -4.96 -5.78 13.38
N LEU A 71 -5.24 -4.47 13.24
CA LEU A 71 -4.20 -3.44 13.30
C LEU A 71 -3.52 -3.34 14.67
N PHE A 72 -4.28 -3.50 15.77
CA PHE A 72 -3.77 -3.29 17.14
C PHE A 72 -3.46 -4.58 17.90
N THR A 73 -3.76 -5.73 17.32
CA THR A 73 -3.42 -7.05 17.88
C THR A 73 -2.18 -7.57 17.15
N ASP A 74 -1.21 -8.11 17.87
CA ASP A 74 -0.11 -8.86 17.27
C ASP A 74 -0.55 -10.32 17.05
N ASP A 75 -0.27 -10.84 15.86
CA ASP A 75 -0.51 -12.24 15.47
C ASP A 75 0.45 -13.20 16.19
#